data_AF-A0A6G2VA29-F1
#
_entry.id   AF-A0A6G2VA29-F1
#
_cell.length_a   1.000
_cell.length_b   1.000
_cell.length_c   1.000
_cell.angle_alpha   90.00
_cell.angle_beta   90.00
_cell.angle_gamma   90.00
#
_symmetry.space_group_name_H-M   'P 1'
#
loop_
_entity.id
_entity.type
_entity.pdbx_description
1 polymer ?
#
loop_
_entity_poly.entity_id
_entity_poly.type
_entity_poly.pdbx_seq_one_letter_code
_entity_poly.pdbx_strand_id
1 'polypeptide(L)'
;YNVWKTAKYGKKIEVDDPWGYGRSLEWATSCPPPRHNFLTLPRIRSESPAFDLHHPEITALEQLDHASEGDKALAGGKEAGK
;
A
#
# COMPACT_ATOMS: atom_id res chain seq x y z
N TYR A 1 21.33 16.44 18.22
CA TYR A 1 22.53 15.69 17.76
C TYR A 1 22.20 14.79 16.55
N ASN A 2 21.30 13.80 16.68
CA ASN A 2 21.02 12.81 15.62
C ASN A 2 20.63 13.44 14.26
N VAL A 3 19.69 14.38 14.24
CA VAL A 3 19.19 15.03 13.01
C VAL A 3 20.30 15.73 12.22
N TRP A 4 21.19 16.48 12.89
CA TRP A 4 22.28 17.19 12.22
C TRP A 4 23.30 16.21 11.60
N LYS A 5 23.65 15.14 12.33
CA LYS A 5 24.62 14.14 11.88
C LYS A 5 24.09 13.36 10.67
N THR A 6 22.83 12.94 10.70
CA THR A 6 22.21 12.18 9.59
C THR A 6 21.94 13.06 8.38
N ALA A 7 21.58 14.33 8.56
CA ALA A 7 21.41 15.26 7.43
C ALA A 7 22.73 15.53 6.67
N LYS A 8 23.88 15.48 7.34
CA LYS A 8 25.20 15.71 6.73
C LYS A 8 25.88 14.44 6.22
N TYR A 9 25.73 13.32 6.92
CA TYR A 9 26.53 12.10 6.70
C TYR A 9 25.72 10.81 6.64
N GLY A 10 24.39 10.87 6.73
CA GLY A 10 23.54 9.68 6.67
C GLY A 10 23.64 8.96 5.33
N LYS A 11 23.34 7.66 5.34
CA LYS A 11 23.20 6.87 4.10
C LYS A 11 22.04 7.44 3.29
N LYS A 12 22.29 7.74 2.01
CA LYS A 12 21.24 8.17 1.09
C LYS A 12 20.30 7.01 0.78
N ILE A 13 19.03 7.34 0.67
CA ILE A 13 17.95 6.43 0.28
C ILE A 13 17.64 6.74 -1.18
N GLU A 14 17.59 5.70 -2.02
CA GLU A 14 17.29 5.80 -3.46
C GLU A 14 15.97 5.07 -3.79
N VAL A 15 15.16 4.79 -2.76
CA VAL A 15 13.87 4.11 -2.86
C VAL A 15 12.77 5.00 -2.31
N ASP A 16 11.55 4.80 -2.80
CA ASP A 16 10.36 5.57 -2.41
C ASP A 16 9.94 5.23 -0.98
N ASP A 17 10.01 3.95 -0.59
CA ASP A 17 9.71 3.48 0.76
C ASP A 17 10.92 2.78 1.41
N PRO A 18 11.70 3.47 2.26
CA PRO A 18 12.83 2.88 2.98
C PRO A 18 12.43 1.85 4.05
N TRP A 19 11.16 1.78 4.44
CA TRP A 19 10.66 0.84 5.46
C TRP A 19 9.93 -0.37 4.85
N GLY A 20 9.46 -0.25 3.61
CA GLY A 20 8.94 -1.32 2.77
C GLY A 20 7.47 -1.69 2.96
N TYR A 21 6.78 -1.08 3.92
CA TYR A 21 5.37 -1.38 4.26
C TYR A 21 4.51 -0.11 4.44
N GLY A 22 4.92 1.00 3.86
CA GLY A 22 4.16 2.24 3.82
C GLY A 22 2.82 2.06 3.11
N ARG A 23 1.74 2.58 3.71
CA ARG A 23 0.36 2.36 3.23
C ARG A 23 -0.17 3.55 2.42
N SER A 24 -0.02 4.75 2.97
CA SER A 24 -0.53 6.00 2.41
C SER A 24 0.28 6.46 1.18
N LEU A 25 -0.29 7.38 0.40
CA LEU A 25 0.32 7.90 -0.84
C LEU A 25 1.69 8.56 -0.64
N GLU A 26 2.04 8.99 0.57
CA GLU A 26 3.36 9.57 0.86
C GLU A 26 4.53 8.59 0.62
N TRP A 27 4.24 7.29 0.61
CA TRP A 27 5.21 6.22 0.34
C TRP A 27 5.22 5.75 -1.11
N ALA A 28 4.42 6.37 -1.98
CA ALA A 28 4.40 6.12 -3.43
C ALA A 28 5.08 7.24 -4.23
N THR A 29 5.93 8.03 -3.57
CA THR A 29 6.73 9.10 -4.19
C THR A 29 8.18 9.02 -3.76
N SER A 30 9.06 9.66 -4.54
CA SER A 30 10.49 9.61 -4.32
C SER A 30 10.91 10.26 -3.00
N CYS A 31 12.04 9.81 -2.45
CA CYS A 31 12.68 10.40 -1.27
C CYS A 31 14.02 11.04 -1.66
N PRO A 32 14.10 12.37 -1.89
CA PRO A 32 13.14 13.42 -1.54
C PRO A 32 12.00 13.61 -2.56
N PRO A 33 10.84 14.12 -2.12
CA PRO A 33 9.70 14.32 -3.01
C PRO A 33 9.93 15.46 -4.01
N PRO A 34 9.37 15.38 -5.23
CA PRO A 34 9.40 16.47 -6.21
C PRO A 34 8.66 17.72 -5.70
N ARG A 35 8.93 18.88 -6.30
CA ARG A 35 8.28 20.17 -5.93
C ARG A 35 6.75 20.12 -5.96
N HIS A 36 6.17 19.27 -6.79
CA HIS A 36 4.71 19.09 -6.95
C HIS A 36 4.23 17.72 -6.38
N ASN A 37 5.00 17.16 -5.45
CA ASN A 37 4.74 15.93 -4.70
C ASN A 37 4.75 14.62 -5.50
N PHE A 38 4.14 14.55 -6.69
CA PHE A 38 3.98 13.30 -7.46
C PHE A 38 4.35 13.48 -8.93
N LEU A 39 5.25 12.64 -9.44
CA LEU A 39 5.50 12.56 -10.89
C LEU A 39 4.37 11.84 -11.61
N THR A 40 3.84 10.78 -10.99
CA THR A 40 2.74 9.97 -11.49
C THR A 40 1.85 9.57 -10.33
N LEU A 41 0.53 9.57 -10.52
CA LEU A 41 -0.42 9.15 -9.49
C LEU A 41 -0.70 7.64 -9.62
N PRO A 42 -0.47 6.84 -8.56
CA PRO A 42 -0.84 5.44 -8.56
C PRO A 42 -2.37 5.28 -8.51
N ARG A 43 -2.86 4.15 -9.05
CA ARG A 43 -4.30 3.86 -9.06
C ARG A 43 -4.78 3.49 -7.66
N ILE A 44 -5.75 4.23 -7.13
CA ILE A 44 -6.32 3.99 -5.80
C ILE A 44 -7.43 2.93 -5.89
N ARG A 45 -7.24 1.79 -5.22
CA ARG A 45 -8.21 0.69 -5.14
C ARG A 45 -8.55 0.26 -3.71
N SER A 46 -7.78 0.73 -2.73
CA SER A 46 -7.94 0.43 -1.32
C SER A 46 -7.54 1.65 -0.47
N GLU A 47 -7.68 1.53 0.85
CA GLU A 47 -7.15 2.49 1.83
C GLU A 47 -5.61 2.53 1.89
N SER A 48 -4.92 1.53 1.33
CA SER A 48 -3.46 1.36 1.38
C SER A 48 -2.83 1.35 -0.02
N PRO A 49 -2.97 2.43 -0.80
CA PRO A 49 -2.60 2.44 -2.21
C PRO A 49 -1.09 2.29 -2.48
N ALA A 50 -0.21 2.74 -1.58
CA ALA A 50 1.24 2.56 -1.76
C ALA A 50 1.66 1.10 -1.49
N PHE A 51 1.02 0.47 -0.49
CA PHE A 51 1.25 -0.93 -0.19
C PHE A 51 0.83 -1.83 -1.35
N ASP A 52 -0.36 -1.60 -1.91
CA ASP A 52 -0.86 -2.37 -3.04
C ASP A 52 0.01 -2.27 -4.30
N LEU A 53 0.66 -1.11 -4.49
CA LEU A 53 1.57 -0.90 -5.60
C LEU A 53 2.86 -1.71 -5.44
N HIS A 54 3.37 -1.81 -4.22
CA HIS A 54 4.64 -2.47 -3.91
C HIS A 54 4.49 -3.98 -3.67
N HIS A 55 3.31 -4.44 -3.25
CA HIS A 55 3.03 -5.84 -2.88
C HIS A 55 1.80 -6.40 -3.63
N PRO A 56 1.80 -6.43 -4.98
CA PRO A 56 0.63 -6.84 -5.76
C PRO A 56 0.18 -8.28 -5.45
N GLU A 57 1.10 -9.16 -5.06
CA GLU A 57 0.81 -10.54 -4.66
C GLU A 57 -0.01 -10.64 -3.38
N ILE A 58 0.22 -9.76 -2.40
CA ILE A 58 -0.51 -9.74 -1.13
C ILE A 58 -1.91 -9.19 -1.37
N THR A 59 -2.03 -8.09 -2.11
CA THR A 59 -3.31 -7.49 -2.49
C THR A 59 -4.17 -8.46 -3.29
N ALA A 60 -3.58 -9.26 -4.19
CA ALA A 60 -4.32 -10.26 -4.95
C ALA A 60 -4.88 -11.37 -4.05
N LEU A 61 -4.11 -11.84 -3.06
CA LEU A 61 -4.57 -12.83 -2.09
C LEU A 61 -5.71 -12.30 -1.22
N GLU A 62 -5.59 -11.08 -0.68
CA GLU A 62 -6.67 -10.44 0.09
C GLU A 62 -7.95 -10.30 -0.74
N GLN A 63 -7.83 -9.91 -2.02
CA GLN A 63 -8.98 -9.82 -2.92
C GLN A 63 -9.66 -11.17 -3.15
N LEU A 64 -8.90 -12.26 -3.28
CA LEU A 64 -9.44 -13.61 -3.43
C LEU A 64 -10.13 -14.07 -2.14
N ASP A 65 -9.54 -13.81 -0.98
CA ASP A 65 -10.14 -14.16 0.31
C ASP A 65 -11.45 -13.39 0.52
N HIS A 66 -11.47 -12.08 0.25
CA HIS A 66 -12.68 -11.26 0.33
C HIS A 66 -13.78 -11.73 -0.64
N ALA A 67 -13.42 -12.15 -1.86
CA ALA A 67 -14.36 -12.74 -2.80
C ALA A 67 -14.93 -14.06 -2.28
N SER A 68 -14.09 -14.91 -1.67
CA SER A 68 -14.51 -16.20 -1.12
C SER A 68 -15.47 -16.05 0.07
N GLU A 69 -15.28 -15.04 0.91
CA GLU A 69 -16.18 -14.72 2.02
C GLU A 69 -17.54 -14.20 1.52
N GLY A 70 -17.54 -13.41 0.45
CA GLY A 70 -18.77 -12.99 -0.23
C GLY A 70 -19.59 -14.17 -0.77
N ASP A 71 -18.93 -15.14 -1.40
CA ASP A 71 -19.57 -16.35 -1.92
C ASP A 71 -20.15 -17.24 -0.80
N LYS A 72 -19.42 -17.40 0.32
CA LYS A 72 -19.94 -18.13 1.51
C LYS A 72 -21.16 -17.43 2.12
N ALA A 73 -21.12 -16.11 2.24
CA ALA A 73 -22.24 -15.33 2.77
C ALA A 73 -23.50 -15.46 1.89
N LEU A 74 -23.33 -15.49 0.56
CA LEU A 74 -24.43 -15.70 -0.39
C LEU A 74 -24.98 -17.14 -0.36
N ALA A 75 -24.13 -18.14 -0.14
CA ALA A 75 -24.54 -19.54 -0.03
C ALA A 75 -25.35 -19.84 1.25
N GLY A 76 -24.95 -19.26 2.39
CA GLY A 76 -25.63 -19.46 3.67
C GLY A 76 -27.07 -18.93 3.75
N GLY A 77 -27.45 -18.02 2.84
CA GLY A 77 -28.81 -17.48 2.76
C GLY A 77 -29.85 -18.42 2.10
N LYS A 78 -29.42 -19.50 1.43
CA LYS A 78 -30.34 -20.37 0.68
C LYS A 78 -30.99 -21.51 1.47
N GLU A 79 -30.61 -21.75 2.73
CA GLU A 79 -31.16 -22.88 3.51
C GLU A 79 -32.31 -22.53 4.49
N ALA A 80 -32.68 -21.25 4.64
CA ALA A 80 -33.68 -20.81 5.62
C ALA A 80 -35.12 -20.67 5.06
N GLY A 81 -35.53 -21.55 4.14
CA GLY A 81 -36.84 -21.48 3.49
C GLY A 81 -37.40 -22.85 3.11
N LYS A 82 -37.83 -23.63 4.10
CA LYS A 82 -38.77 -24.74 3.90
C LYS A 82 -39.65 -24.94 5.11
#